data_AF-A0A3M4PWH5-F1
#
_entry.id   AF-A0A3M4PWH5-F1
#
_cell.length_a   1.000
_cell.length_b   1.000
_cell.length_c   1.000
_cell.angle_alpha   90.00
_cell.angle_beta   90.00
_cell.angle_gamma   90.00
#
_symmetry.space_group_name_H-M   'P 1'
#
loop_
_entity.id
_entity.type
_entity.pdbx_description
1 polymer ?
#
loop_
_entity_poly.entity_id
_entity_poly.type
_entity_poly.pdbx_seq_one_letter_code
_entity_poly.pdbx_strand_id
1 'polypeptide(L)'
;MIPKIFGREQMYSLGLINAHFWLATIGTVLYIASMWVNGIAQGLMWRAVNEDGTLTYSFVETLVASHPGFIVRLVGGAIFLSGMLLMAYNTWRTVRSAQPAEVTAAAQMA
;
A
#
# COMPACT_ATOMS: atom_id res chain seq x y z
N MET A 1 -7.70 -8.85 -16.56
CA MET A 1 -7.20 -10.20 -16.91
C MET A 1 -7.96 -11.28 -16.14
N ILE A 2 -7.98 -11.23 -14.79
CA ILE A 2 -8.59 -12.27 -13.95
C ILE A 2 -9.99 -12.71 -14.44
N PRO A 3 -11.00 -11.84 -14.64
CA PRO A 3 -12.32 -12.29 -15.09
C PRO A 3 -12.27 -13.09 -16.39
N LYS A 4 -11.51 -12.61 -17.38
CA LYS A 4 -11.41 -13.23 -18.71
C LYS A 4 -10.82 -14.64 -18.65
N ILE A 5 -9.82 -14.86 -17.81
CA ILE A 5 -9.21 -16.19 -17.60
C ILE A 5 -10.24 -17.17 -17.00
N PHE A 6 -11.14 -16.66 -16.17
CA PHE A 6 -12.22 -17.44 -15.57
C PHE A 6 -13.53 -17.41 -16.39
N GLY A 7 -13.47 -17.08 -17.68
CA GLY A 7 -14.64 -17.08 -18.56
C GLY A 7 -15.69 -16.00 -18.24
N ARG A 8 -15.31 -14.94 -17.53
CA ARG A 8 -16.20 -13.84 -17.12
C ARG A 8 -15.89 -12.55 -17.84
N GLU A 9 -16.93 -11.78 -18.14
CA GLU A 9 -16.79 -10.45 -18.75
C GLU A 9 -16.13 -9.44 -17.80
N GLN A 10 -16.49 -9.48 -16.51
CA GLN A 10 -16.02 -8.52 -15.50
C GLN A 10 -15.84 -9.13 -14.10
N MET A 11 -15.15 -8.37 -13.23
CA MET A 11 -15.01 -8.71 -11.81
C MET A 11 -16.36 -8.68 -11.09
N TYR A 12 -16.44 -9.40 -9.96
CA TYR A 12 -17.66 -9.50 -9.16
C TYR A 12 -18.25 -8.14 -8.76
N SER A 13 -17.42 -7.19 -8.34
CA SER A 13 -17.87 -5.83 -8.01
C SER A 13 -16.87 -4.76 -8.46
N LEU A 14 -17.37 -3.80 -9.26
CA LEU A 14 -16.65 -2.58 -9.62
C LEU A 14 -16.55 -1.60 -8.44
N GLY A 15 -17.55 -1.58 -7.56
CA GLY A 15 -17.52 -0.76 -6.34
C GLY A 15 -16.38 -1.16 -5.39
N LEU A 16 -16.12 -2.47 -5.26
CA LEU A 16 -14.97 -2.96 -4.47
C LEU A 16 -13.62 -2.61 -5.11
N ILE A 17 -13.55 -2.51 -6.44
CA ILE A 17 -12.35 -2.04 -7.13
C ILE A 17 -12.13 -0.56 -6.83
N ASN A 18 -13.17 0.27 -6.87
CA ASN A 18 -13.07 1.68 -6.53
C ASN A 18 -12.67 1.89 -5.06
N ALA A 19 -13.25 1.13 -4.13
CA ALA A 19 -12.85 1.16 -2.73
C ALA A 19 -11.39 0.72 -2.54
N HIS A 20 -10.97 -0.37 -3.21
CA HIS A 20 -9.58 -0.82 -3.22
C HIS A 20 -8.64 0.27 -3.74
N PHE A 21 -8.99 0.95 -4.83
CA PHE A 21 -8.22 2.07 -5.39
C PHE A 21 -8.01 3.19 -4.38
N TRP A 22 -9.06 3.64 -3.70
CA TRP A 22 -8.93 4.72 -2.72
C TRP A 22 -8.13 4.32 -1.48
N LEU A 23 -8.32 3.10 -0.97
CA LEU A 23 -7.52 2.59 0.15
C LEU A 23 -6.04 2.48 -0.24
N ALA A 24 -5.74 1.94 -1.42
CA ALA A 24 -4.38 1.85 -1.91
C ALA A 24 -3.74 3.24 -2.09
N THR A 25 -4.49 4.19 -2.65
CA THR A 25 -4.01 5.56 -2.90
C THR A 25 -3.73 6.31 -1.60
N ILE A 26 -4.70 6.34 -0.68
CA ILE A 26 -4.56 7.03 0.61
C ILE A 26 -3.43 6.40 1.43
N GLY A 27 -3.37 5.07 1.50
CA GLY A 27 -2.30 4.36 2.19
C GLY A 27 -0.92 4.68 1.64
N THR A 28 -0.79 4.74 0.31
CA THR A 28 0.47 5.10 -0.38
C THR A 28 0.88 6.54 -0.11
N VAL A 29 -0.05 7.49 -0.22
CA VAL A 29 0.24 8.91 0.04
C VAL A 29 0.69 9.14 1.48
N LEU A 30 0.01 8.53 2.47
CA LEU A 30 0.41 8.60 3.87
C LEU A 30 1.81 8.01 4.11
N TYR A 31 2.10 6.87 3.47
CA TYR A 31 3.42 6.24 3.56
C TYR A 31 4.50 7.18 3.02
N ILE A 32 4.32 7.72 1.81
CA ILE A 32 5.30 8.62 1.17
C ILE A 32 5.52 9.86 2.03
N ALA A 33 4.44 10.52 2.47
CA ALA A 33 4.52 11.72 3.28
C ALA A 33 5.32 11.48 4.57
N SER A 34 5.03 10.38 5.28
CA SER A 34 5.75 10.02 6.51
C SER A 34 7.24 9.76 6.29
N MET A 35 7.60 9.16 5.15
CA MET A 35 9.00 8.86 4.82
C MET A 35 9.77 10.07 4.32
N TRP A 36 9.12 11.04 3.66
CA TRP A 36 9.75 12.32 3.37
C TRP A 36 10.03 13.11 4.64
N VAL A 37 9.05 13.21 5.55
CA VAL A 37 9.25 13.89 6.84
C VAL A 37 10.39 13.25 7.63
N ASN A 38 10.37 11.92 7.79
CA ASN A 38 11.44 11.22 8.49
C ASN A 38 12.78 11.34 7.78
N GLY A 39 12.84 11.17 6.45
CA GLY A 39 14.09 11.23 5.71
C GLY A 39 14.75 12.61 5.76
N ILE A 40 13.95 13.68 5.63
CA ILE A 40 14.44 15.05 5.77
C ILE A 40 14.90 15.31 7.21
N ALA A 41 14.10 14.93 8.21
CA ALA A 41 14.46 15.12 9.62
C ALA A 41 15.77 14.40 9.97
N GLN A 42 15.90 13.12 9.60
CA GLN A 42 17.11 12.32 9.81
C GLN A 42 18.32 12.95 9.11
N GLY A 43 18.19 13.30 7.84
CA GLY A 43 19.27 13.92 7.07
C GLY A 43 19.72 15.26 7.64
N LEU A 44 18.80 16.08 8.14
CA LEU A 44 19.11 17.35 8.79
C LEU A 44 19.76 17.14 10.16
N MET A 45 19.24 16.22 10.98
CA MET A 45 19.76 15.97 12.33
C MET A 45 21.15 15.32 12.31
N TRP A 46 21.41 14.38 11.40
CA TRP A 46 22.71 13.72 11.29
C TRP A 46 23.84 14.65 10.82
N ARG A 47 23.51 15.71 10.09
CA ARG A 47 24.47 16.73 9.63
C ARG A 47 24.42 18.02 10.44
N ALA A 48 23.64 18.06 11.52
CA ALA A 48 23.53 19.23 12.36
C ALA A 48 24.78 19.36 13.25
N VAL A 49 25.44 20.50 13.13
CA VAL A 49 26.67 20.84 13.85
C VAL A 49 26.46 22.19 14.52
N ASN A 50 26.85 22.30 15.78
CA ASN A 50 26.83 23.54 16.55
C ASN A 50 27.93 24.50 16.09
N GLU A 51 27.89 25.76 16.52
CA GLU A 51 28.92 26.76 16.17
C GLU A 51 30.33 26.36 16.65
N ASP A 52 30.43 25.51 17.66
CA ASP A 52 31.68 24.97 18.20
C ASP A 52 32.19 23.71 17.48
N GLY A 53 31.48 23.24 16.44
CA GLY A 53 31.86 22.06 15.66
C GLY A 53 31.39 20.72 16.24
N THR A 54 30.71 20.71 17.39
CA THR A 54 30.13 19.48 17.97
C THR A 54 28.82 19.08 17.26
N LEU A 55 28.50 17.78 17.27
CA LEU A 55 27.21 17.31 16.72
C LEU A 55 26.04 17.81 17.58
N THR A 56 25.05 18.42 16.96
CA THR A 56 23.88 18.99 17.65
C THR A 56 22.97 17.92 18.25
N TYR A 57 22.81 16.78 17.56
CA TYR A 57 21.91 15.71 17.98
C TYR A 57 22.66 14.38 18.08
N SER A 58 22.33 13.62 19.12
CA SER A 58 22.65 12.21 19.21
C SER A 58 21.82 11.38 18.22
N PHE A 59 22.31 10.18 17.92
CA PHE A 59 21.55 9.23 17.10
C PHE A 59 20.21 8.84 17.73
N VAL A 60 20.15 8.71 19.07
CA VAL A 60 18.93 8.35 19.79
C VAL A 60 17.87 9.44 19.69
N GLU A 61 18.24 10.72 19.74
CA GLU A 61 17.29 11.81 19.53
C GLU A 61 16.70 11.79 18.12
N THR A 62 17.53 11.47 17.11
CA THR A 62 17.06 11.31 15.73
C THR A 62 16.09 10.13 15.59
N LEU A 63 16.35 9.02 16.31
CA LEU A 63 15.46 7.86 16.35
C LEU A 63 14.10 8.22 16.97
N VAL A 64 14.10 8.93 18.10
CA VAL A 64 12.88 9.37 18.78
C VAL A 64 12.08 10.34 17.90
N ALA A 65 12.74 11.30 17.26
CA ALA A 65 12.11 12.24 16.33
C ALA A 65 11.45 11.53 15.13
N SER A 66 11.99 10.38 14.70
CA SER A 66 11.46 9.58 13.59
C SER A 66 10.23 8.74 13.97
N HIS A 67 9.97 8.54 15.27
CA HIS A 67 8.93 7.62 15.73
C HIS A 67 7.51 7.95 15.23
N PRO A 68 7.06 9.22 15.23
CA PRO A 68 5.75 9.58 14.68
C PRO A 68 5.60 9.17 13.20
N GLY A 69 6.64 9.36 12.38
CA GLY A 69 6.61 8.92 10.98
C GLY A 69 6.53 7.41 10.82
N PHE A 70 7.12 6.62 11.74
CA PHE A 70 6.96 5.15 11.71
C PHE A 70 5.54 4.71 12.03
N ILE A 71 4.84 5.41 12.92
CA ILE A 71 3.42 5.16 13.21
C ILE A 71 2.58 5.49 11.99
N VAL A 72 2.74 6.68 11.40
CA VAL A 72 1.98 7.09 10.20
C VAL A 72 2.24 6.13 9.04
N ARG A 73 3.49 5.69 8.86
CA ARG A 73 3.85 4.66 7.88
C ARG A 73 3.11 3.35 8.11
N LEU A 74 3.08 2.87 9.35
CA LEU A 74 2.37 1.64 9.70
C LEU A 74 0.88 1.77 9.40
N VAL A 75 0.27 2.90 9.76
CA VAL A 75 -1.14 3.19 9.48
C VAL A 75 -1.40 3.23 7.96
N GLY A 76 -0.56 3.95 7.19
CA GLY A 76 -0.67 3.99 5.72
C GLY A 76 -0.55 2.61 5.09
N GLY A 77 0.41 1.80 5.55
CA GLY A 77 0.58 0.41 5.13
C GLY A 77 -0.62 -0.47 5.50
N ALA A 78 -1.20 -0.30 6.70
CA ALA A 78 -2.38 -1.03 7.13
C ALA A 78 -3.63 -0.68 6.28
N ILE A 79 -3.79 0.60 5.93
CA ILE A 79 -4.85 1.06 5.01
C ILE A 79 -4.65 0.39 3.63
N PHE A 80 -3.44 0.40 3.09
CA PHE A 80 -3.14 -0.29 1.83
C PHE A 80 -3.45 -1.80 1.91
N LEU A 81 -3.02 -2.45 2.99
CA LEU A 81 -3.25 -3.87 3.23
C LEU A 81 -4.75 -4.20 3.30
N SER A 82 -5.57 -3.36 3.94
CA SER A 82 -7.02 -3.52 3.94
C SER A 82 -7.59 -3.48 2.51
N GLY A 83 -7.04 -2.64 1.64
CA GLY A 83 -7.32 -2.65 0.21
C GLY A 83 -7.00 -3.99 -0.44
N MET A 84 -5.86 -4.61 -0.11
CA MET A 84 -5.50 -5.95 -0.62
C MET A 84 -6.46 -7.03 -0.18
N LEU A 85 -6.97 -6.96 1.06
CA LEU A 85 -8.00 -7.88 1.54
C LEU A 85 -9.31 -7.74 0.75
N LEU A 86 -9.72 -6.51 0.42
CA LEU A 86 -10.88 -6.28 -0.46
C LEU A 86 -10.67 -6.85 -1.86
N MET A 87 -9.48 -6.68 -2.44
CA MET A 87 -9.13 -7.26 -3.74
C MET A 87 -9.16 -8.80 -3.68
N ALA A 88 -8.61 -9.40 -2.63
CA ALA A 88 -8.61 -10.85 -2.43
C ALA A 88 -10.06 -11.38 -2.35
N TYR A 89 -10.92 -10.73 -1.59
CA TYR A 89 -12.33 -11.08 -1.50
C TYR A 89 -13.06 -10.94 -2.84
N ASN A 90 -12.88 -9.82 -3.56
CA ASN A 90 -13.52 -9.58 -4.85
C ASN A 90 -13.07 -10.61 -5.89
N THR A 91 -11.79 -10.96 -5.87
CA THR A 91 -11.20 -12.01 -6.73
C THR A 91 -11.78 -13.38 -6.38
N TRP A 92 -11.82 -13.74 -5.10
CA TRP A 92 -12.40 -15.01 -4.65
C TRP A 92 -13.86 -15.16 -5.07
N ARG A 93 -14.68 -14.11 -4.93
CA ARG A 93 -16.07 -14.10 -5.42
C ARG A 93 -16.16 -14.26 -6.93
N THR A 94 -15.26 -13.61 -7.68
CA THR A 94 -15.21 -13.72 -9.15
C THR A 94 -14.89 -15.14 -9.59
N VAL A 95 -13.90 -15.79 -8.95
CA VAL A 95 -13.47 -17.16 -9.26
C VAL A 95 -14.54 -18.18 -8.85
N ARG A 96 -15.11 -18.05 -7.65
CA ARG A 96 -16.11 -19.00 -7.13
C ARG A 96 -17.41 -19.02 -7.94
N SER A 97 -17.74 -17.92 -8.60
CA SER A 97 -18.92 -17.82 -9.46
C SER A 97 -18.68 -18.29 -10.91
N ALA A 98 -17.46 -18.70 -11.27
CA ALA A 98 -17.15 -19.18 -12.61
C ALA A 98 -17.64 -20.63 -12.83
N GLN A 99 -18.25 -20.91 -13.98
CA GLN A 99 -18.69 -22.26 -14.35
C GLN A 99 -17.54 -23.01 -15.05
N PRO A 100 -17.31 -24.31 -14.76
CA PRO A 100 -16.21 -25.07 -15.37
C PRO A 100 -16.26 -25.12 -16.91
N ALA A 101 -17.46 -25.12 -17.49
CA ALA A 101 -17.66 -25.10 -18.94
C ALA A 101 -17.18 -23.78 -19.57
N GLU A 102 -17.47 -22.64 -18.94
CA GLU A 102 -17.06 -21.30 -19.39
C GLU A 102 -15.53 -21.12 -19.28
N VAL A 103 -14.92 -21.64 -18.22
CA VAL A 103 -13.46 -21.63 -18.02
C VAL A 103 -12.76 -22.45 -19.10
N THR A 104 -13.30 -23.64 -19.42
CA THR A 104 -12.72 -24.53 -20.46
C THR A 104 -12.83 -23.91 -21.85
N ALA A 105 -13.98 -23.30 -22.18
CA ALA A 105 -14.16 -22.59 -23.44
C ALA A 105 -13.21 -21.38 -23.56
N ALA A 106 -13.04 -20.61 -22.48
CA ALA A 106 -12.11 -19.48 -22.46
C ALA A 106 -10.65 -19.92 -22.66
N ALA A 107 -10.25 -21.08 -22.11
CA ALA A 107 -8.91 -21.64 -22.30
C ALA A 107 -8.63 -22.14 -23.72
N GLN A 108 -9.66 -22.58 -24.45
CA GLN A 108 -9.53 -23.03 -25.84
C GLN A 108 -9.47 -21.88 -26.86
N MET A 109 -9.96 -20.69 -26.49
CA MET A 109 -9.93 -19.49 -27.34
C MET A 109 -8.72 -18.58 -27.09
N ALA A 110 -7.88 -18.90 -26.11
CA ALA A 110 -6.64 -18.18 -25.77
C ALA A 110 -5.43 -18.80 -26.47
#